data_AF-A0A2H0T7G5-F1
#
_entry.id   AF-A0A2H0T7G5-F1
#
_cell.length_a   1.000
_cell.length_b   1.000
_cell.length_c   1.000
_cell.angle_alpha   90.00
_cell.angle_beta   90.00
_cell.angle_gamma   90.00
#
_symmetry.space_group_name_H-M   'P 1'
#
loop_
_entity.id
_entity.type
_entity.pdbx_description
1 polymer ?
#
loop_
_entity_poly.entity_id
_entity_poly.type
_entity_poly.pdbx_seq_one_letter_code
_entity_poly.pdbx_strand_id
1 'polypeptide(L)'
;MILAIRWVGKSILELENFLGVGIWAKNIFTPMFGQYDLQGRIVSFFMRFFQIIFRSISFLSFSGFYLVIFLVYLILPIVILYFITIHLSIL
;
A
#
# COMPACT_ATOMS: atom_id res chain seq x y z
N MET A 1 -19.14 8.96 1.22
CA MET A 1 -18.69 7.55 1.21
C MET A 1 -18.05 7.12 -0.11
N ILE A 2 -18.73 7.26 -1.26
CA ILE A 2 -18.19 6.86 -2.59
C ILE A 2 -16.86 7.56 -2.91
N LEU A 3 -16.73 8.85 -2.60
CA LEU A 3 -15.49 9.60 -2.81
C LEU A 3 -14.32 9.07 -1.97
N ALA A 4 -14.57 8.71 -0.71
CA ALA A 4 -13.54 8.17 0.17
C ALA A 4 -13.06 6.79 -0.30
N ILE A 5 -13.96 5.92 -0.76
CA ILE A 5 -13.60 4.62 -1.35
C ILE A 5 -12.75 4.82 -2.60
N ARG A 6 -13.17 5.74 -3.49
CA ARG A 6 -12.41 6.09 -4.70
C ARG A 6 -11.03 6.66 -4.37
N TRP A 7 -10.94 7.47 -3.31
CA TRP A 7 -9.68 8.04 -2.85
C TRP A 7 -8.71 6.94 -2.38
N VAL A 8 -9.16 6.05 -1.50
CA VAL A 8 -8.33 4.91 -1.03
C VAL A 8 -7.85 4.06 -2.21
N GLY A 9 -8.76 3.71 -3.12
CA GLY A 9 -8.42 2.92 -4.30
C GLY A 9 -7.35 3.60 -5.17
N LYS A 10 -7.50 4.91 -5.43
CA LYS A 10 -6.49 5.68 -6.18
C LYS A 10 -5.15 5.74 -5.45
N SER A 11 -5.14 5.99 -4.15
CA SER A 11 -3.89 6.05 -3.36
C SER A 11 -3.14 4.72 -3.36
N ILE A 12 -3.84 3.59 -3.29
CA ILE A 12 -3.21 2.25 -3.38
C ILE A 12 -2.65 2.01 -4.79
N LEU A 13 -3.36 2.42 -5.85
CA LEU A 13 -2.85 2.31 -7.22
C LEU A 13 -1.63 3.19 -7.46
N GLU A 14 -1.62 4.42 -6.96
CA GLU A 14 -0.45 5.32 -7.02
C GLU A 14 0.75 4.74 -6.27
N LEU A 15 0.50 4.12 -5.10
CA LEU A 15 1.52 3.42 -4.32
C LEU A 15 2.09 2.22 -5.08
N GLU A 16 1.25 1.45 -5.78
CA GLU A 16 1.71 0.34 -6.63
C GLU A 16 2.59 0.87 -7.76
N ASN A 17 2.18 1.94 -8.45
CA ASN A 17 2.98 2.55 -9.52
C ASN A 17 4.33 3.08 -9.01
N PHE A 18 4.37 3.63 -7.79
CA PHE A 18 5.60 4.12 -7.17
C PHE A 18 6.54 2.99 -6.74
N LEU A 19 6.01 1.95 -6.08
CA LEU A 19 6.81 0.84 -5.58
C LEU A 19 7.10 -0.22 -6.66
N GLY A 20 6.31 -0.29 -7.71
CA GLY A 20 6.44 -1.18 -8.85
C GLY A 20 6.47 -2.67 -8.49
N VAL A 21 5.84 -3.08 -7.38
CA VAL A 21 5.96 -4.45 -6.83
C VAL A 21 5.63 -5.49 -7.90
N GLY A 22 4.53 -5.29 -8.65
CA GLY A 22 4.12 -6.20 -9.72
C GLY A 22 5.12 -6.26 -10.87
N ILE A 23 5.70 -5.12 -11.26
CA ILE A 23 6.68 -5.03 -12.35
C ILE A 23 7.97 -5.77 -11.97
N TRP A 24 8.46 -5.58 -10.74
CA TRP A 24 9.65 -6.27 -10.25
C TRP A 24 9.43 -7.78 -10.15
N ALA A 25 8.27 -8.21 -9.64
CA ALA A 25 7.91 -9.63 -9.59
C ALA A 25 7.84 -10.27 -10.98
N LYS A 26 7.22 -9.59 -11.96
CA LYS A 26 7.13 -10.07 -13.35
C LYS A 26 8.50 -10.20 -14.01
N ASN A 27 9.46 -9.36 -13.62
CA ASN A 27 10.81 -9.33 -14.21
C ASN A 27 11.86 -9.98 -13.31
N ILE A 28 11.51 -10.83 -12.35
CA ILE A 28 12.48 -11.37 -11.38
C ILE A 28 13.65 -12.14 -12.03
N PHE A 29 13.42 -12.76 -13.20
CA PHE A 29 14.43 -13.54 -13.93
C PHE A 29 15.18 -12.75 -15.02
N THR A 30 14.84 -11.49 -15.22
CA THR A 30 15.54 -10.63 -16.19
C THR A 30 16.87 -10.16 -15.57
N PRO A 31 18.02 -10.32 -16.24
CA PRO A 31 19.31 -9.92 -15.69
C PRO A 31 19.37 -8.41 -15.48
N MET A 32 20.00 -7.96 -14.38
CA MET A 32 20.10 -6.54 -14.04
C MET A 32 21.27 -5.83 -14.74
N PHE A 33 22.37 -6.55 -14.97
CA PHE A 33 23.61 -6.01 -15.53
C PHE A 33 23.84 -6.39 -17.00
N GLY A 34 22.85 -6.97 -17.68
CA GLY A 34 22.98 -7.40 -19.09
C GLY A 34 23.97 -8.56 -19.33
N GLN A 35 24.61 -9.08 -18.28
CA GLN A 35 25.49 -10.25 -18.32
C GLN A 35 24.63 -11.53 -18.22
N TYR A 36 24.88 -12.47 -19.12
CA TYR A 36 24.14 -13.74 -19.20
C TYR A 36 24.85 -14.90 -18.49
N ASP A 37 25.97 -14.61 -17.83
CA ASP A 37 26.70 -15.60 -17.03
C ASP A 37 25.83 -16.13 -15.89
N LEU A 38 25.96 -17.43 -15.61
CA LEU A 38 25.16 -18.11 -14.59
C LEU A 38 25.29 -17.43 -13.22
N GLN A 39 26.51 -17.00 -12.86
CA GLN A 39 26.79 -16.27 -11.63
C GLN A 39 26.04 -14.92 -11.58
N GLY A 40 26.10 -14.14 -12.66
CA GLY A 40 25.42 -12.84 -12.75
C GLY A 40 23.90 -12.95 -12.67
N ARG A 41 23.31 -14.02 -13.24
CA ARG A 41 21.88 -14.29 -13.18
C ARG A 41 21.42 -14.66 -11.77
N ILE A 42 22.18 -15.50 -11.05
CA ILE A 42 21.89 -15.89 -9.67
C ILE A 42 21.91 -14.66 -8.75
N VAL A 43 22.95 -13.84 -8.84
CA VAL A 43 23.05 -12.60 -8.05
C VAL A 43 21.91 -11.64 -8.38
N SER A 44 21.59 -11.45 -9.67
CA SER A 44 20.48 -10.60 -10.10
C SER A 44 19.14 -11.07 -9.53
N PHE A 45 18.90 -12.39 -9.52
CA PHE A 45 17.69 -12.98 -8.95
C PHE A 45 17.59 -12.69 -7.45
N PHE A 46 18.63 -12.96 -6.68
CA PHE A 46 18.62 -12.71 -5.23
C PHE A 46 18.43 -11.22 -4.89
N MET A 47 19.11 -10.33 -5.60
CA MET A 47 18.94 -8.89 -5.41
C MET A 47 17.50 -8.45 -5.69
N ARG A 48 16.90 -8.92 -6.81
CA ARG A 48 15.49 -8.63 -7.13
C ARG A 48 14.54 -9.24 -6.10
N PHE A 49 14.82 -10.45 -5.64
CA PHE A 49 14.03 -11.14 -4.63
C PHE A 49 13.95 -10.34 -3.33
N PHE A 50 15.10 -9.90 -2.78
CA PHE A 50 15.11 -9.06 -1.59
C PHE A 50 14.42 -7.72 -1.84
N GLN A 51 14.65 -7.07 -2.97
CA GLN A 51 13.97 -5.81 -3.31
C GLN A 51 12.45 -5.98 -3.37
N ILE A 52 11.94 -7.08 -3.95
CA ILE A 52 10.51 -7.38 -3.98
C ILE A 52 9.97 -7.55 -2.57
N ILE A 53 10.67 -8.25 -1.67
CA ILE A 53 10.25 -8.42 -0.27
C ILE A 53 10.10 -7.06 0.40
N PHE A 54 11.14 -6.22 0.38
CA PHE A 54 11.09 -4.91 1.03
C PHE A 54 10.02 -4.00 0.42
N ARG A 55 9.91 -3.96 -0.91
CA ARG A 55 8.87 -3.17 -1.59
C ARG A 55 7.46 -3.68 -1.26
N SER A 56 7.27 -4.99 -1.12
CA SER A 56 5.98 -5.59 -0.73
C SER A 56 5.60 -5.25 0.71
N ILE A 57 6.55 -5.29 1.64
CA ILE A 57 6.32 -4.89 3.04
C ILE A 57 5.94 -3.41 3.12
N SER A 58 6.65 -2.55 2.39
CA SER A 58 6.30 -1.12 2.28
C SER A 58 4.90 -0.93 1.71
N PHE A 59 4.58 -1.64 0.61
CA PHE A 59 3.26 -1.57 -0.03
C PHE A 59 2.14 -1.96 0.94
N LEU A 60 2.30 -3.07 1.67
CA LEU A 60 1.32 -3.54 2.66
C LEU A 60 1.17 -2.55 3.82
N SER A 61 2.29 -2.02 4.34
CA SER A 61 2.29 -1.06 5.45
C SER A 61 1.52 0.22 5.08
N PHE A 62 1.80 0.81 3.91
CA PHE A 62 1.11 2.02 3.46
C PHE A 62 -0.35 1.76 3.08
N SER A 63 -0.65 0.61 2.45
CA SER A 63 -2.04 0.22 2.17
C SER A 63 -2.85 0.06 3.46
N GLY A 64 -2.26 -0.55 4.49
CA GLY A 64 -2.86 -0.63 5.83
C GLY A 64 -3.08 0.74 6.47
N PHE A 65 -2.11 1.65 6.35
CA PHE A 65 -2.24 3.02 6.83
C PHE A 65 -3.42 3.77 6.18
N TYR A 66 -3.56 3.69 4.85
CA TYR A 66 -4.71 4.29 4.15
C TYR A 66 -6.04 3.66 4.58
N LEU A 67 -6.06 2.34 4.82
CA LEU A 67 -7.25 1.65 5.33
C LEU A 67 -7.64 2.14 6.73
N VAL A 68 -6.69 2.33 7.63
CA VAL A 68 -6.94 2.88 8.98
C VAL A 68 -7.53 4.28 8.89
N ILE A 69 -6.95 5.17 8.07
CA ILE A 69 -7.49 6.52 7.84
C ILE A 69 -8.95 6.45 7.34
N PHE A 70 -9.23 5.55 6.42
CA PHE A 70 -10.58 5.35 5.90
C PHE A 70 -11.57 4.89 6.97
N LEU A 71 -11.17 3.96 7.84
CA LEU A 71 -12.00 3.51 8.96
C LEU A 71 -12.25 4.62 9.97
N VAL A 72 -11.22 5.41 10.32
CA VAL A 72 -11.36 6.58 11.18
C VAL A 72 -12.37 7.57 10.58
N TYR A 73 -12.26 7.86 9.29
CA TYR A 73 -13.19 8.73 8.58
C TYR A 73 -14.65 8.21 8.64
N LEU A 74 -14.85 6.89 8.59
CA LEU A 74 -16.19 6.28 8.67
C LEU A 74 -16.77 6.32 10.09
N ILE A 75 -15.94 6.13 11.11
CA ILE A 75 -16.35 6.15 12.52
C ILE A 75 -16.63 7.58 13.01
N LEU A 76 -15.88 8.56 12.51
CA LEU A 76 -15.99 9.97 12.91
C LEU A 76 -17.43 10.52 12.95
N PRO A 77 -18.29 10.37 11.92
CA PRO A 77 -19.67 10.87 11.98
C PRO A 77 -20.50 10.23 13.09
N ILE A 78 -20.29 8.93 13.39
CA ILE A 78 -21.00 8.23 14.47
C ILE A 78 -20.60 8.82 15.82
N VAL A 79 -19.30 9.03 16.02
CA VAL A 79 -18.75 9.64 17.24
C VAL A 79 -19.30 11.05 17.43
N ILE A 80 -19.36 11.86 16.36
CA ILE A 80 -19.92 13.22 16.41
C ILE A 80 -21.40 13.19 16.82
N LEU A 81 -22.21 12.31 16.21
CA LEU A 81 -23.63 12.18 16.57
C LEU A 81 -23.82 11.78 18.04
N TYR A 82 -23.01 10.84 18.53
CA TYR A 82 -23.02 10.43 19.94
C TYR A 82 -22.76 11.62 20.88
N PHE A 83 -21.72 12.41 20.62
CA PHE A 83 -21.42 13.60 21.43
C PHE A 83 -22.53 14.65 21.39
N ILE A 84 -23.16 14.87 20.23
CA ILE A 84 -24.29 15.79 20.10
C ILE A 84 -25.47 15.33 20.97
N THR A 85 -25.81 14.03 20.95
CA THR A 85 -26.94 13.51 21.75
C THR A 85 -26.71 13.64 23.24
N ILE A 86 -25.49 13.40 23.72
CA ILE A 86 -25.13 13.60 25.12
C ILE A 86 -25.27 15.06 25.51
N HIS A 87 -24.72 15.98 24.70
CA HIS A 87 -24.77 17.40 24.99
C HIS A 87 -26.22 17.92 25.07
N LEU A 88 -27.08 17.47 24.15
CA LEU A 88 -28.50 17.85 24.15
C LEU A 88 -29.26 17.29 25.37
N SER A 89 -28.88 16.10 25.87
CA SER A 89 -29.50 15.52 27.07
C SER A 89 -29.13 16.20 28.39
N ILE A 90 -28.04 16.98 28.39
CA ILE A 90 -27.52 17.70 29.56
C ILE A 90 -28.14 19.11 29.66
N LEU A 91 -28.72 19.62 28.57
CA LEU A 91 -29.36 20.95 28.47
C LEU A 91 -30.82 20.89 28.91
#